data_AF-A0A1G7TZB1-F1
#
_entry.id   AF-A0A1G7TZB1-F1
#
_cell.length_a   1.000
_cell.length_b   1.000
_cell.length_c   1.000
_cell.angle_alpha   90.00
_cell.angle_beta   90.00
_cell.angle_gamma   90.00
#
_symmetry.space_group_name_H-M   'P 1'
#
loop_
_entity.id
_entity.type
_entity.pdbx_description
1 polymer ?
#
loop_
_entity_poly.entity_id
_entity_poly.type
_entity_poly.pdbx_seq_one_letter_code
_entity_poly.pdbx_strand_id
1 'polypeptide(L)'
;MSDVSAAGGAAPAGDDLALPFTLESSGVRGRLVRTGPVVDAILTRHAYPAPVARLLGEMLALAGLMASMLKYDGIFTLQASGDGPVSMVVVDYMSDGAVRGYASVDEDRLPADDAAMVEENADVLKLMGQGHLAFTLDQEGTAERQQGIVELNGRTLAGCLQHYFQQSEQVASSLRLGAARVRANDGTTGWRAGGLMMQRLPEEAGARDLAGVDAEDDWRRAVVLMASATREELCDPDLSANQLLYRLFHEEGVRVYQQHTLADSCRCSREKVANVLTKMDPGEVESMKLSDGSIEVTCQFCNRMYHFTDAQVGELAANAG
;
A
#
# COMPACT_ATOMS: atom_id res chain seq x y z
N MET A 1 -5.19 -46.61 3.16
CA MET A 1 -4.34 -46.27 4.32
C MET A 1 -3.03 -45.74 3.79
N SER A 2 -2.97 -44.43 3.60
CA SER A 2 -1.74 -43.64 3.46
C SER A 2 -2.11 -42.21 3.89
N ASP A 3 -1.44 -41.74 4.93
CA ASP A 3 -1.81 -40.64 5.81
C ASP A 3 -2.04 -39.28 5.13
N VAL A 4 -3.20 -38.69 5.41
CA VAL A 4 -3.42 -37.24 5.38
C VAL A 4 -2.90 -36.70 6.70
N SER A 5 -1.66 -36.20 6.70
CA SER A 5 -1.13 -35.44 7.84
C SER A 5 -1.79 -34.07 7.88
N ALA A 6 -2.79 -33.95 8.75
CA ALA A 6 -3.35 -32.69 9.19
C ALA A 6 -2.30 -31.95 10.04
N ALA A 7 -1.55 -31.04 9.40
CA ALA A 7 -0.76 -30.03 10.10
C ALA A 7 -1.63 -28.78 10.29
N GLY A 8 -2.60 -28.87 11.20
CA GLY A 8 -3.28 -27.71 11.78
C GLY A 8 -2.37 -27.03 12.79
N GLY A 9 -1.35 -26.31 12.29
CA GLY A 9 -0.61 -25.34 13.09
C GLY A 9 -1.24 -23.97 12.89
N ALA A 10 -1.84 -23.40 13.93
CA ALA A 10 -2.24 -22.01 13.91
C ALA A 10 -0.99 -21.16 13.61
N ALA A 11 -0.94 -20.54 12.43
CA ALA A 11 0.06 -19.53 12.12
C ALA A 11 -0.01 -18.46 13.22
N PRO A 12 1.13 -17.94 13.72
CA PRO A 12 1.10 -16.82 14.67
C PRO A 12 0.25 -15.69 14.10
N ALA A 13 -0.32 -14.86 14.97
CA ALA A 13 -0.98 -13.61 14.57
C ALA A 13 0.04 -12.75 13.83
N GLY A 14 0.12 -12.96 12.51
CA GLY A 14 1.13 -12.35 11.67
C GLY A 14 0.64 -11.02 11.19
N ASP A 15 1.50 -10.02 11.31
CA ASP A 15 1.42 -8.80 10.53
C ASP A 15 2.44 -8.86 9.39
N ASP A 16 2.49 -7.79 8.62
CA ASP A 16 3.33 -7.63 7.45
C ASP A 16 3.10 -8.75 6.44
N LEU A 17 1.81 -8.94 6.09
CA LEU A 17 1.38 -9.96 5.17
C LEU A 17 0.22 -9.51 4.28
N ALA A 18 0.12 -10.17 3.12
CA ALA A 18 -1.07 -10.22 2.28
C ALA A 18 -1.58 -11.66 2.24
N LEU A 19 -2.87 -11.85 2.56
CA LEU A 19 -3.54 -13.15 2.66
C LEU A 19 -4.68 -13.24 1.66
N PRO A 20 -4.49 -13.95 0.53
CA PRO A 20 -5.58 -14.26 -0.39
C PRO A 20 -6.55 -15.26 0.24
N PHE A 21 -7.84 -15.11 -0.06
CA PHE A 21 -8.89 -16.03 0.35
C PHE A 21 -10.01 -16.13 -0.69
N THR A 22 -10.87 -17.14 -0.55
CA THR A 22 -12.14 -17.29 -1.26
C THR A 22 -13.26 -17.56 -0.29
N LEU A 23 -14.47 -17.13 -0.65
CA LEU A 23 -15.71 -17.55 -0.01
C LEU A 23 -16.31 -18.69 -0.84
N GLU A 24 -16.33 -19.91 -0.31
CA GLU A 24 -16.78 -21.09 -1.06
C GLU A 24 -18.26 -21.03 -1.43
N SER A 25 -19.09 -20.37 -0.60
CA SER A 25 -20.53 -20.23 -0.85
C SER A 25 -20.83 -19.36 -2.07
N SER A 26 -20.10 -18.25 -2.25
CA SER A 26 -20.37 -17.24 -3.27
C SER A 26 -19.38 -17.21 -4.43
N GLY A 27 -18.25 -17.92 -4.33
CA GLY A 27 -17.16 -17.86 -5.32
C GLY A 27 -16.39 -16.53 -5.34
N VAL A 28 -16.67 -15.63 -4.38
CA VAL A 28 -15.98 -14.34 -4.25
C VAL A 28 -14.53 -14.58 -3.85
N ARG A 29 -13.61 -13.89 -4.54
CA ARG A 29 -12.21 -13.84 -4.15
C ARG A 29 -11.97 -12.61 -3.31
N GLY A 30 -11.13 -12.74 -2.29
CA GLY A 30 -10.72 -11.61 -1.50
C GLY A 30 -9.27 -11.67 -1.10
N ARG A 31 -8.79 -10.56 -0.56
CA ARG A 31 -7.45 -10.37 -0.02
C ARG A 31 -7.53 -9.54 1.24
N LEU A 32 -6.81 -9.96 2.25
CA LEU A 32 -6.60 -9.22 3.48
C LEU A 32 -5.13 -8.84 3.59
N VAL A 33 -4.82 -7.56 3.73
CA VAL A 33 -3.48 -7.08 4.06
C VAL A 33 -3.49 -6.59 5.49
N ARG A 34 -2.43 -6.94 6.23
CA ARG A 34 -2.17 -6.43 7.58
C ARG A 34 -0.72 -6.06 7.69
N THR A 35 -0.44 -4.85 8.15
CA THR A 35 0.91 -4.33 8.35
C THR A 35 1.07 -3.77 9.75
N GLY A 36 2.29 -3.90 10.25
CA GLY A 36 2.69 -3.51 11.59
C GLY A 36 4.10 -2.97 11.60
N PRO A 37 5.11 -3.79 11.98
CA PRO A 37 6.50 -3.37 11.95
C PRO A 37 6.94 -2.67 10.65
N VAL A 38 6.52 -3.16 9.48
CA VAL A 38 6.87 -2.53 8.19
C VAL A 38 6.28 -1.13 8.05
N VAL A 39 4.97 -0.97 8.31
CA VAL A 39 4.33 0.35 8.17
C VAL A 39 4.80 1.31 9.26
N ASP A 40 5.01 0.83 10.48
CA ASP A 40 5.55 1.64 11.57
C ASP A 40 6.94 2.19 11.26
N ALA A 41 7.83 1.34 10.71
CA ALA A 41 9.15 1.78 10.27
C ALA A 41 9.08 2.80 9.14
N ILE A 42 8.23 2.59 8.13
CA ILE A 42 8.05 3.51 6.99
C ILE A 42 7.52 4.87 7.45
N LEU A 43 6.51 4.90 8.33
CA LEU A 43 5.90 6.14 8.77
C LEU A 43 6.76 6.89 9.79
N THR A 44 7.40 6.19 10.72
CA THR A 44 8.18 6.81 11.80
C THR A 44 9.46 7.48 11.31
N ARG A 45 10.09 6.98 10.24
CA ARG A 45 11.37 7.53 9.75
C ARG A 45 11.26 8.96 9.18
N HIS A 46 10.05 9.41 8.87
CA HIS A 46 9.77 10.74 8.28
C HIS A 46 9.00 11.68 9.22
N ALA A 47 8.63 11.21 10.42
CA ALA A 47 7.92 11.99 11.44
C ALA A 47 6.66 12.73 10.95
N TYR A 48 5.91 12.12 10.02
CA TYR A 48 4.73 12.75 9.42
C TYR A 48 3.67 13.15 10.46
N PRO A 49 2.96 14.27 10.24
CA PRO A 49 1.70 14.57 10.93
C PRO A 49 0.71 13.42 10.79
N ALA A 50 -0.11 13.20 11.81
CA ALA A 50 -0.98 12.02 11.88
C ALA A 50 -1.91 11.84 10.66
N PRO A 51 -2.51 12.88 10.06
CA PRO A 51 -3.33 12.73 8.85
C PRO A 51 -2.53 12.22 7.65
N VAL A 52 -1.29 12.70 7.47
CA VAL A 52 -0.39 12.28 6.37
C VAL A 52 0.08 10.85 6.58
N ALA A 53 0.43 10.50 7.82
CA ALA A 53 0.81 9.15 8.19
C ALA A 53 -0.32 8.13 7.93
N ARG A 54 -1.57 8.50 8.23
CA ARG A 54 -2.75 7.66 7.92
C ARG A 54 -2.93 7.47 6.42
N LEU A 55 -2.85 8.55 5.64
CA LEU A 55 -2.98 8.48 4.18
C LEU A 55 -1.92 7.57 3.56
N LEU A 56 -0.65 7.72 3.97
CA LEU A 56 0.44 6.85 3.49
C LEU A 56 0.26 5.41 3.98
N GLY A 57 -0.21 5.19 5.22
CA GLY A 57 -0.54 3.86 5.73
C GLY A 57 -1.64 3.16 4.92
N GLU A 58 -2.71 3.87 4.57
CA GLU A 58 -3.78 3.34 3.71
C GLU A 58 -3.27 3.05 2.29
N MET A 59 -2.41 3.92 1.73
CA MET A 59 -1.75 3.67 0.44
C MET A 59 -0.86 2.42 0.45
N LEU A 60 -0.14 2.16 1.55
CA LEU A 60 0.68 0.95 1.72
C LEU A 60 -0.20 -0.31 1.77
N ALA A 61 -1.28 -0.27 2.53
CA ALA A 61 -2.24 -1.38 2.59
C ALA A 61 -2.89 -1.63 1.21
N LEU A 62 -3.27 -0.57 0.51
CA LEU A 62 -3.84 -0.62 -0.82
C LEU A 62 -2.87 -1.22 -1.85
N ALA A 63 -1.61 -0.79 -1.82
CA ALA A 63 -0.57 -1.35 -2.68
C ALA A 63 -0.37 -2.86 -2.41
N GLY A 64 -0.38 -3.30 -1.15
CA GLY A 64 -0.31 -4.73 -0.83
C GLY A 64 -1.50 -5.53 -1.36
N LEU A 65 -2.71 -4.97 -1.30
CA LEU A 65 -3.93 -5.61 -1.81
C LEU A 65 -3.87 -5.78 -3.34
N MET A 66 -3.39 -4.74 -4.03
CA MET A 66 -3.29 -4.75 -5.49
C MET A 66 -2.11 -5.58 -5.99
N ALA A 67 -0.94 -5.45 -5.38
CA ALA A 67 0.26 -6.13 -5.83
C ALA A 67 0.19 -7.64 -5.61
N SER A 68 -0.51 -8.12 -4.59
CA SER A 68 -0.80 -9.56 -4.42
C SER A 68 -1.80 -10.13 -5.44
N MET A 69 -2.24 -9.34 -6.42
CA MET A 69 -2.93 -9.81 -7.63
C MET A 69 -1.97 -10.17 -8.77
N LEU A 70 -0.74 -9.67 -8.71
CA LEU A 70 0.21 -9.79 -9.80
C LEU A 70 0.77 -11.20 -9.87
N LYS A 71 0.91 -11.71 -11.10
CA LYS A 71 1.43 -13.05 -11.40
C LYS A 71 2.86 -13.02 -11.95
N TYR A 72 3.46 -11.86 -12.03
CA TYR A 72 4.72 -11.62 -12.72
C TYR A 72 5.69 -10.87 -11.81
N ASP A 73 6.98 -11.07 -12.05
CA ASP A 73 8.03 -10.33 -11.39
C ASP A 73 8.10 -8.90 -11.92
N GLY A 74 8.34 -7.95 -11.01
CA GLY A 74 8.31 -6.53 -11.35
C GLY A 74 8.08 -5.61 -10.17
N ILE A 75 7.77 -4.36 -10.51
CA ILE A 75 7.47 -3.29 -9.56
C ILE A 75 6.05 -2.81 -9.83
N PHE A 76 5.25 -2.81 -8.77
CA PHE A 76 3.95 -2.16 -8.72
C PHE A 76 4.09 -0.83 -7.99
N THR A 77 3.82 0.26 -8.68
CA THR A 77 3.86 1.60 -8.10
C THR A 77 2.46 2.16 -8.02
N LEU A 78 2.04 2.56 -6.82
CA LEU A 78 0.84 3.32 -6.57
C LEU A 78 1.24 4.77 -6.25
N GLN A 79 0.79 5.72 -7.06
CA GLN A 79 1.12 7.13 -6.91
C GLN A 79 -0.15 7.98 -6.91
N ALA A 80 -0.40 8.66 -5.80
CA ALA A 80 -1.40 9.71 -5.72
C ALA A 80 -0.70 11.07 -5.92
N SER A 81 -1.26 11.94 -6.76
CA SER A 81 -0.76 13.30 -6.98
C SER A 81 -1.92 14.29 -6.96
N GLY A 82 -1.74 15.46 -6.35
CA GLY A 82 -2.77 16.49 -6.28
C GLY A 82 -2.25 17.88 -5.90
N ASP A 83 -3.15 18.85 -5.82
CA ASP A 83 -2.84 20.27 -5.57
C ASP A 83 -3.03 20.72 -4.10
N GLY A 84 -3.35 19.78 -3.20
CA GLY A 84 -3.50 20.01 -1.75
C GLY A 84 -2.17 20.16 -0.98
N PRO A 85 -2.22 20.23 0.36
CA PRO A 85 -1.03 20.25 1.21
C PRO A 85 -0.18 18.97 1.08
N VAL A 86 -0.78 17.82 0.80
CA VAL A 86 -0.06 16.60 0.41
C VAL A 86 -0.05 16.51 -1.11
N SER A 87 1.03 16.95 -1.73
CA SER A 87 1.12 17.03 -3.19
C SER A 87 1.36 15.67 -3.86
N MET A 88 1.97 14.74 -3.14
CA MET A 88 2.29 13.42 -3.65
C MET A 88 2.34 12.37 -2.55
N VAL A 89 1.85 11.17 -2.84
CA VAL A 89 2.09 9.96 -2.05
C VAL A 89 2.48 8.85 -3.01
N VAL A 90 3.63 8.21 -2.79
CA VAL A 90 4.13 7.13 -3.64
C VAL A 90 4.40 5.90 -2.79
N VAL A 91 3.95 4.75 -3.27
CA VAL A 91 4.25 3.43 -2.72
C VAL A 91 4.73 2.53 -3.85
N ASP A 92 5.87 1.89 -3.65
CA ASP A 92 6.32 0.79 -4.49
C ASP A 92 6.17 -0.53 -3.73
N TYR A 93 5.75 -1.55 -4.46
CA TYR A 93 5.72 -2.94 -4.05
C TYR A 93 6.49 -3.77 -5.10
N MET A 94 7.40 -4.62 -4.67
CA MET A 94 8.15 -5.53 -5.55
C MET A 94 7.66 -6.97 -5.38
N SER A 95 7.80 -7.79 -6.42
CA SER A 95 7.29 -9.17 -6.42
C SER A 95 7.85 -10.06 -5.29
N ASP A 96 9.01 -9.71 -4.73
CA ASP A 96 9.63 -10.39 -3.58
C ASP A 96 9.03 -9.99 -2.21
N GLY A 97 8.05 -9.09 -2.19
CA GLY A 97 7.42 -8.57 -0.97
C GLY A 97 8.09 -7.33 -0.39
N ALA A 98 9.14 -6.80 -1.02
CA ALA A 98 9.69 -5.51 -0.64
C ALA A 98 8.66 -4.39 -0.87
N VAL A 99 8.51 -3.52 0.13
CA VAL A 99 7.61 -2.37 0.11
C VAL A 99 8.37 -1.14 0.58
N ARG A 100 8.08 0.00 -0.05
CA ARG A 100 8.56 1.32 0.38
C ARG A 100 7.54 2.39 0.01
N GLY A 101 7.50 3.47 0.75
CA GLY A 101 6.68 4.62 0.38
C GLY A 101 7.09 5.90 1.09
N TYR A 102 6.65 7.02 0.55
CA TYR A 102 6.83 8.34 1.13
C TYR A 102 5.71 9.29 0.69
N ALA A 103 5.59 10.42 1.37
CA ALA A 103 4.67 11.48 1.04
C ALA A 103 5.43 12.82 0.97
N SER A 104 5.07 13.65 0.01
CA SER A 104 5.50 15.04 -0.09
C SER A 104 4.41 15.92 0.52
N VAL A 105 4.76 16.65 1.57
CA VAL A 105 3.83 17.48 2.34
C VAL A 105 4.38 18.89 2.49
N ASP A 106 3.50 19.87 2.32
CA ASP A 106 3.67 21.25 2.74
C ASP A 106 2.96 21.42 4.08
N GLU A 107 3.74 21.37 5.18
CA GLU A 107 3.20 21.41 6.54
C GLU A 107 2.53 22.74 6.87
N ASP A 108 2.96 23.85 6.25
CA ASP A 108 2.39 25.18 6.47
C ASP A 108 0.97 25.30 5.89
N ARG A 109 0.63 24.43 4.94
CA ARG A 109 -0.71 24.36 4.32
C ARG A 109 -1.61 23.32 4.97
N LEU A 110 -1.13 22.55 5.95
CA LEU A 110 -1.98 21.59 6.64
C LEU A 110 -3.05 22.31 7.48
N PRO A 111 -4.29 21.78 7.53
CA PRO A 111 -5.32 22.35 8.40
C PRO A 111 -4.86 22.36 9.87
N ALA A 112 -5.07 23.47 10.57
CA ALA A 112 -4.63 23.64 11.97
C ALA A 112 -5.37 22.74 12.98
N ASP A 113 -6.57 22.26 12.63
CA ASP A 113 -7.38 21.40 13.50
C ASP A 113 -7.19 19.91 13.14
N ASP A 114 -6.25 19.26 13.82
CA ASP A 114 -6.07 17.80 13.78
C ASP A 114 -7.39 17.05 14.02
N ALA A 115 -8.27 17.58 14.88
CA ALA A 115 -9.55 16.99 15.28
C ALA A 115 -10.58 16.88 14.13
N ALA A 116 -10.54 17.78 13.14
CA ALA A 116 -11.44 17.77 11.98
C ALA A 116 -11.00 16.78 10.88
N MET A 117 -9.80 16.20 11.03
CA MET A 117 -9.22 15.18 10.15
C MET A 117 -9.31 13.76 10.75
N VAL A 118 -10.00 13.60 11.89
CA VAL A 118 -10.14 12.34 12.64
C VAL A 118 -11.35 11.50 12.20
N GLU A 119 -12.24 12.02 11.34
CA GLU A 119 -13.32 11.18 10.78
C GLU A 119 -12.73 9.92 10.14
N GLU A 120 -13.43 8.79 10.32
CA GLU A 120 -13.07 7.50 9.75
C GLU A 120 -12.79 7.65 8.25
N ASN A 121 -11.53 7.42 7.87
CA ASN A 121 -10.92 7.69 6.56
C ASN A 121 -10.66 9.19 6.36
N ALA A 122 -9.38 9.58 6.37
CA ALA A 122 -8.97 10.94 6.06
C ALA A 122 -9.56 11.34 4.71
N ASP A 123 -10.28 12.46 4.69
CA ASP A 123 -10.87 12.98 3.47
C ASP A 123 -9.73 13.28 2.49
N VAL A 124 -9.52 12.39 1.51
CA VAL A 124 -8.38 12.42 0.60
C VAL A 124 -8.35 13.77 -0.12
N LEU A 125 -9.52 14.35 -0.40
CA LEU A 125 -9.65 15.66 -1.03
C LEU A 125 -9.19 16.80 -0.13
N LYS A 126 -9.33 16.70 1.20
CA LYS A 126 -8.83 17.73 2.12
C LYS A 126 -7.30 17.75 2.17
N LEU A 127 -6.66 16.57 2.05
CA LEU A 127 -5.20 16.46 2.10
C LEU A 127 -4.55 16.64 0.73
N MET A 128 -5.09 16.02 -0.31
CA MET A 128 -4.49 15.98 -1.64
C MET A 128 -5.11 16.97 -2.61
N GLY A 129 -6.25 17.58 -2.28
CA GLY A 129 -6.97 18.45 -3.20
C GLY A 129 -7.50 17.68 -4.40
N GLN A 130 -7.57 18.36 -5.55
CA GLN A 130 -7.90 17.74 -6.82
C GLN A 130 -6.67 17.05 -7.38
N GLY A 131 -6.88 15.87 -7.97
CA GLY A 131 -5.75 15.06 -8.40
C GLY A 131 -6.15 13.72 -8.98
N HIS A 132 -5.18 12.83 -9.05
CA HIS A 132 -5.38 11.49 -9.56
C HIS A 132 -4.53 10.48 -8.79
N LEU A 133 -4.97 9.23 -8.83
CA LEU A 133 -4.28 8.06 -8.37
C LEU A 133 -3.90 7.22 -9.59
N ALA A 134 -2.61 7.06 -9.82
CA ALA A 134 -2.07 6.19 -10.86
C ALA A 134 -1.53 4.91 -10.24
N PHE A 135 -1.83 3.77 -10.84
CA PHE A 135 -1.15 2.52 -10.54
C PHE A 135 -0.41 2.04 -11.79
N THR A 136 0.85 1.69 -11.59
CA THR A 136 1.79 1.33 -12.66
C THR A 136 2.32 -0.06 -12.38
N LEU A 137 2.34 -0.91 -13.40
CA LEU A 137 3.02 -2.18 -13.40
C LEU A 137 4.19 -2.14 -14.38
N ASP A 138 5.40 -2.21 -13.82
CA ASP A 138 6.64 -2.37 -14.57
C ASP A 138 7.08 -3.83 -14.44
N GLN A 139 6.96 -4.61 -15.52
CA GLN A 139 7.33 -6.03 -15.53
C GLN A 139 8.83 -6.21 -15.75
N GLU A 140 9.45 -7.10 -14.99
CA GLU A 140 10.86 -7.40 -15.16
C GLU A 140 11.12 -8.12 -16.48
N GLY A 141 12.15 -7.68 -17.21
CA GLY A 141 12.55 -8.28 -18.49
C GLY A 141 11.72 -7.83 -19.70
N THR A 142 10.73 -6.94 -19.52
CA THR A 142 9.99 -6.33 -20.63
C THR A 142 10.12 -4.80 -20.60
N ALA A 143 9.89 -4.16 -21.75
CA ALA A 143 9.75 -2.71 -21.82
C ALA A 143 8.28 -2.26 -21.66
N GLU A 144 7.38 -3.20 -21.36
CA GLU A 144 5.95 -2.94 -21.28
C GLU A 144 5.58 -2.39 -19.90
N ARG A 145 5.09 -1.15 -19.90
CA ARG A 145 4.57 -0.47 -18.72
C ARG A 145 3.06 -0.36 -18.84
N GLN A 146 2.33 -0.99 -17.93
CA GLN A 146 0.87 -0.89 -17.86
C GLN A 146 0.49 0.13 -16.79
N GLN A 147 -0.39 1.07 -17.12
CA GLN A 147 -0.78 2.13 -16.21
C GLN A 147 -2.30 2.36 -16.27
N GLY A 148 -2.93 2.38 -15.10
CA GLY A 148 -4.29 2.88 -14.93
C GLY A 148 -4.27 4.16 -14.11
N ILE A 149 -5.20 5.07 -14.39
CA ILE A 149 -5.33 6.37 -13.74
C ILE A 149 -6.77 6.56 -13.31
N VAL A 150 -6.94 7.01 -12.07
CA VAL A 150 -8.24 7.24 -11.42
C VAL A 150 -8.28 8.67 -10.91
N GLU A 151 -9.35 9.40 -11.17
CA GLU A 151 -9.54 10.72 -10.56
C GLU A 151 -9.75 10.59 -9.05
N LEU A 152 -9.13 11.48 -8.27
CA LEU A 152 -9.46 11.64 -6.86
C LEU A 152 -10.76 12.44 -6.77
N ASN A 153 -11.90 11.77 -6.93
CA ASN A 153 -13.23 12.38 -6.89
C ASN A 153 -14.07 11.92 -5.68
N GLY A 154 -13.60 10.90 -4.96
CA GLY A 154 -14.22 10.38 -3.74
C GLY A 154 -13.60 10.97 -2.47
N ARG A 155 -14.33 10.85 -1.35
CA ARG A 155 -13.80 11.22 -0.03
C ARG A 155 -12.67 10.29 0.45
N THR A 156 -12.59 9.06 -0.07
CA THR A 156 -11.64 8.04 0.41
C THR A 156 -10.95 7.34 -0.76
N LEU A 157 -9.72 6.85 -0.55
CA LEU A 157 -8.97 6.08 -1.55
C LEU A 157 -9.76 4.85 -2.01
N ALA A 158 -10.42 4.17 -1.06
CA ALA A 158 -11.24 3.00 -1.35
C ALA A 158 -12.40 3.34 -2.29
N GLY A 159 -13.09 4.47 -2.06
CA GLY A 159 -14.17 4.93 -2.92
C GLY A 159 -13.72 5.25 -4.34
N CYS A 160 -12.57 5.93 -4.49
CA CYS A 160 -11.99 6.21 -5.80
C CYS A 160 -11.68 4.90 -6.57
N LEU A 161 -11.04 3.92 -5.92
CA LEU A 161 -10.72 2.64 -6.57
C LEU A 161 -11.95 1.80 -6.91
N GLN A 162 -12.93 1.75 -6.02
CA GLN A 162 -14.18 1.03 -6.28
C GLN A 162 -14.87 1.58 -7.53
N HIS A 163 -14.89 2.91 -7.67
CA HIS A 163 -15.43 3.57 -8.87
C HIS A 163 -14.66 3.17 -10.14
N TYR A 164 -13.32 3.18 -10.08
CA TYR A 164 -12.48 2.73 -11.20
C TYR A 164 -12.77 1.28 -11.61
N PHE A 165 -12.74 0.33 -10.67
CA PHE A 165 -12.98 -1.08 -11.00
C PHE A 165 -14.37 -1.31 -11.59
N GLN A 166 -15.37 -0.58 -11.11
CA GLN A 166 -16.73 -0.67 -11.62
C GLN A 166 -16.84 -0.12 -13.05
N GLN A 167 -16.21 1.02 -13.34
CA GLN A 167 -16.34 1.68 -14.64
C GLN A 167 -15.39 1.16 -15.71
N SER A 168 -14.12 0.96 -15.36
CA SER A 168 -13.05 0.69 -16.32
C SER A 168 -12.79 -0.81 -16.52
N GLU A 169 -12.86 -1.60 -15.44
CA GLU A 169 -12.54 -3.04 -15.48
C GLU A 169 -13.78 -3.93 -15.55
N GLN A 170 -14.97 -3.37 -15.31
CA GLN A 170 -16.24 -4.11 -15.20
C GLN A 170 -16.18 -5.24 -14.15
N VAL A 171 -15.33 -5.10 -13.13
CA VAL A 171 -15.20 -6.06 -12.03
C VAL A 171 -15.87 -5.50 -10.80
N ALA A 172 -16.96 -6.13 -10.35
CA ALA A 172 -17.60 -5.81 -9.08
C ALA A 172 -16.58 -6.01 -7.94
N SER A 173 -16.18 -4.91 -7.33
CA SER A 173 -15.11 -4.85 -6.34
C SER A 173 -15.57 -4.08 -5.11
N SER A 174 -15.19 -4.55 -3.93
CA SER A 174 -15.44 -3.86 -2.67
C SER A 174 -14.17 -3.80 -1.84
N LEU A 175 -13.95 -2.68 -1.15
CA LEU A 175 -12.68 -2.39 -0.49
C LEU A 175 -12.91 -1.68 0.85
N ARG A 176 -12.13 -2.07 1.86
CA ARG A 176 -11.98 -1.38 3.14
C ARG A 176 -10.50 -1.15 3.38
N LEU A 177 -10.16 0.02 3.88
CA LEU A 177 -8.80 0.39 4.28
C LEU A 177 -8.87 1.00 5.67
N GLY A 178 -7.75 0.96 6.38
CA GLY A 178 -7.61 1.63 7.64
C GLY A 178 -6.15 1.75 8.04
N ALA A 179 -5.77 2.89 8.59
CA ALA A 179 -4.50 3.10 9.24
C ALA A 179 -4.70 3.82 10.57
N ALA A 180 -4.03 3.36 11.62
CA ALA A 180 -4.14 3.93 12.94
C ALA A 180 -2.86 3.70 13.74
N ARG A 181 -2.59 4.61 14.69
CA ARG A 181 -1.60 4.39 15.73
C ARG A 181 -2.29 3.67 16.89
N VAL A 182 -1.86 2.45 17.18
CA VAL A 182 -2.54 1.54 18.12
C VAL A 182 -1.58 1.14 19.23
N ARG A 183 -2.11 0.99 20.44
CA ARG A 183 -1.39 0.44 21.60
C ARG A 183 -1.74 -1.03 21.73
N ALA A 184 -0.73 -1.90 21.65
CA ALA A 184 -0.90 -3.33 21.84
C ALA A 184 -0.99 -3.70 23.33
N ASN A 185 -1.49 -4.91 23.62
CA ASN A 185 -1.61 -5.42 24.98
C ASN A 185 -0.27 -5.52 25.72
N ASP A 186 0.84 -5.71 25.01
CA ASP A 186 2.20 -5.72 25.57
C ASP A 186 2.72 -4.32 25.94
N GLY A 187 1.93 -3.27 25.67
CA GLY A 187 2.25 -1.89 25.97
C GLY A 187 3.04 -1.17 24.88
N THR A 188 3.40 -1.84 23.78
CA THR A 188 4.01 -1.19 22.61
C THR A 188 2.98 -0.31 21.90
N THR A 189 3.44 0.74 21.22
CA THR A 189 2.56 1.65 20.48
C THR A 189 3.23 2.01 19.17
N GLY A 190 2.54 1.73 18.07
CA GLY A 190 3.07 1.92 16.72
C GLY A 190 1.95 2.11 15.72
N TRP A 191 2.32 2.50 14.52
CA TRP A 191 1.40 2.53 13.39
C TRP A 191 1.08 1.13 12.90
N ARG A 192 -0.19 0.95 12.55
CA ARG A 192 -0.69 -0.23 11.85
C ARG A 192 -1.52 0.23 10.67
N ALA A 193 -1.55 -0.58 9.63
CA ALA A 193 -2.48 -0.40 8.54
C ALA A 193 -3.00 -1.75 8.06
N GLY A 194 -4.20 -1.74 7.52
CA GLY A 194 -4.84 -2.94 7.02
C GLY A 194 -5.80 -2.61 5.91
N GLY A 195 -6.11 -3.63 5.12
CA GLY A 195 -7.06 -3.49 4.04
C GLY A 195 -7.71 -4.83 3.72
N LEU A 196 -8.96 -4.77 3.31
CA LEU A 196 -9.74 -5.93 2.89
C LEU A 196 -10.39 -5.63 1.55
N MET A 197 -10.08 -6.43 0.55
CA MET A 197 -10.63 -6.31 -0.79
C MET A 197 -11.38 -7.58 -1.16
N MET A 198 -12.51 -7.44 -1.84
CA MET A 198 -13.25 -8.54 -2.45
C MET A 198 -13.60 -8.21 -3.89
N GLN A 199 -13.58 -9.24 -4.74
CA GLN A 199 -13.90 -9.15 -6.16
C GLN A 199 -14.75 -10.35 -6.59
N ARG A 200 -15.75 -10.07 -7.41
CA ARG A 200 -16.54 -11.12 -8.09
C ARG A 200 -15.75 -11.64 -9.29
N LEU A 201 -15.67 -12.97 -9.44
CA LEU A 201 -15.08 -13.56 -10.64
C LEU A 201 -16.03 -13.40 -11.85
N PRO A 202 -15.50 -13.21 -13.06
CA PRO A 202 -16.26 -13.41 -14.28
C PRO A 202 -16.79 -14.84 -14.35
N GLU A 203 -18.01 -15.02 -14.87
CA GLU A 203 -18.71 -16.32 -14.97
C GLU A 203 -17.90 -17.40 -15.69
N GLU A 204 -16.99 -17.00 -16.59
CA GLU A 204 -16.17 -17.90 -17.42
C GLU A 204 -15.05 -18.63 -16.65
N ALA A 205 -14.72 -18.18 -15.43
CA ALA A 205 -13.59 -18.71 -14.65
C ALA A 205 -13.93 -19.89 -13.72
N GLY A 206 -14.92 -20.72 -14.12
CA GLY A 206 -15.29 -21.95 -13.41
C GLY A 206 -16.04 -21.73 -12.10
N ALA A 207 -16.73 -20.58 -11.96
CA ALA A 207 -17.77 -20.45 -10.95
C ALA A 207 -18.84 -21.50 -11.26
N ARG A 208 -19.33 -22.19 -10.22
CA ARG A 208 -20.48 -23.09 -10.29
C ARG A 208 -21.61 -22.43 -11.10
N ASP A 209 -22.51 -23.22 -11.68
CA ASP A 209 -23.78 -22.81 -12.31
C ASP A 209 -24.71 -22.02 -11.34
N LEU A 210 -24.22 -20.90 -10.79
CA LEU A 210 -24.94 -19.95 -9.96
C LEU A 210 -25.40 -18.77 -10.84
N ALA A 211 -25.69 -19.01 -12.12
CA ALA A 211 -26.25 -18.01 -13.00
C ALA A 211 -27.71 -17.73 -12.56
N GLY A 212 -27.93 -16.67 -11.78
CA GLY A 212 -29.26 -16.30 -11.26
C GLY A 212 -29.24 -15.26 -10.14
N VAL A 213 -30.43 -15.00 -9.56
CA VAL A 213 -30.67 -14.08 -8.43
C VAL A 213 -29.78 -14.41 -7.22
N ASP A 214 -29.44 -15.68 -7.03
CA ASP A 214 -28.62 -16.17 -5.92
C ASP A 214 -27.18 -15.58 -5.95
N ALA A 215 -26.56 -15.40 -7.12
CA ALA A 215 -25.20 -14.85 -7.21
C ALA A 215 -25.11 -13.35 -6.85
N GLU A 216 -26.15 -12.58 -7.16
CA GLU A 216 -26.21 -11.16 -6.79
C GLU A 216 -26.51 -11.00 -5.30
N ASP A 217 -27.40 -11.83 -4.76
CA ASP A 217 -27.68 -11.87 -3.32
C ASP A 217 -26.46 -12.34 -2.51
N ASP A 218 -25.71 -13.32 -3.02
CA ASP A 218 -24.45 -13.79 -2.46
C ASP A 218 -23.36 -12.72 -2.47
N TRP A 219 -23.17 -12.02 -3.59
CA TRP A 219 -22.26 -10.88 -3.68
C TRP A 219 -22.64 -9.79 -2.68
N ARG A 220 -23.93 -9.41 -2.66
CA ARG A 220 -24.42 -8.38 -1.73
C ARG A 220 -24.21 -8.78 -0.28
N ARG A 221 -24.48 -10.04 0.07
CA ARG A 221 -24.26 -10.56 1.44
C ARG A 221 -22.79 -10.50 1.82
N ALA A 222 -21.88 -10.96 0.95
CA ALA A 222 -20.45 -10.85 1.17
C ALA A 222 -20.03 -9.39 1.41
N VAL A 223 -20.50 -8.45 0.57
CA VAL A 223 -20.21 -7.02 0.70
C VAL A 223 -20.72 -6.45 2.03
N VAL A 224 -21.92 -6.82 2.47
CA VAL A 224 -22.47 -6.40 3.77
C VAL A 224 -21.60 -6.90 4.91
N LEU A 225 -21.18 -8.17 4.88
CA LEU A 225 -20.29 -8.75 5.89
C LEU A 225 -18.95 -8.00 5.91
N MET A 226 -18.32 -7.79 4.75
CA MET A 226 -17.07 -7.04 4.63
C MET A 226 -17.20 -5.60 5.12
N ALA A 227 -18.33 -4.93 4.85
CA ALA A 227 -18.58 -3.56 5.29
C ALA A 227 -18.66 -3.43 6.82
N SER A 228 -18.93 -4.52 7.54
CA SER A 228 -18.91 -4.55 9.01
C SER A 228 -17.49 -4.60 9.60
N ALA A 229 -16.45 -4.76 8.79
CA ALA A 229 -15.06 -4.67 9.23
C ALA A 229 -14.73 -3.23 9.61
N THR A 230 -14.29 -3.03 10.84
CA THR A 230 -13.93 -1.72 11.38
C THR A 230 -12.45 -1.41 11.14
N ARG A 231 -12.08 -0.13 11.19
CA ARG A 231 -10.67 0.29 11.13
C ARG A 231 -9.89 -0.30 12.30
N GLU A 232 -10.51 -0.32 13.47
CA GLU A 232 -9.96 -0.83 14.72
C GLU A 232 -9.59 -2.31 14.54
N GLU A 233 -10.49 -3.14 14.00
CA GLU A 233 -10.21 -4.56 13.71
C GLU A 233 -9.11 -4.75 12.65
N LEU A 234 -9.11 -3.93 11.58
CA LEU A 234 -8.05 -3.98 10.56
C LEU A 234 -6.67 -3.66 11.16
N CYS A 235 -6.62 -2.79 12.17
CA CYS A 235 -5.42 -2.31 12.82
C CYS A 235 -5.16 -2.96 14.19
N ASP A 236 -5.88 -4.01 14.59
CA ASP A 236 -5.79 -4.57 15.93
C ASP A 236 -4.60 -5.55 16.06
N PRO A 237 -3.54 -5.22 16.81
CA PRO A 237 -2.38 -6.11 17.02
C PRO A 237 -2.75 -7.50 17.56
N ASP A 238 -3.84 -7.60 18.30
CA ASP A 238 -4.24 -8.79 19.04
C ASP A 238 -5.26 -9.65 18.28
N LEU A 239 -5.79 -9.15 17.15
CA LEU A 239 -6.66 -9.89 16.25
C LEU A 239 -5.85 -10.40 15.05
N SER A 240 -5.70 -11.71 14.86
CA SER A 240 -5.00 -12.24 13.68
C SER A 240 -5.80 -12.11 12.37
N ALA A 241 -5.10 -12.16 11.23
CA ALA A 241 -5.73 -12.17 9.91
C ALA A 241 -6.80 -13.27 9.75
N ASN A 242 -6.49 -14.49 10.20
CA ASN A 242 -7.42 -15.63 10.14
C ASN A 242 -8.64 -15.43 11.06
N GLN A 243 -8.45 -14.86 12.25
CA GLN A 243 -9.56 -14.57 13.18
C GLN A 243 -10.48 -13.49 12.61
N LEU A 244 -9.94 -12.43 11.99
CA LEU A 244 -10.74 -11.41 11.34
C LEU A 244 -11.56 -12.00 10.17
N LEU A 245 -10.93 -12.79 9.30
CA LEU A 245 -11.64 -13.45 8.20
C LEU A 245 -12.73 -14.41 8.72
N TYR A 246 -12.45 -15.17 9.77
CA TYR A 246 -13.43 -16.05 10.38
C TYR A 246 -14.60 -15.25 11.00
N ARG A 247 -14.31 -14.17 11.75
CA ARG A 247 -15.33 -13.27 12.32
C ARG A 247 -16.30 -12.78 11.24
N LEU A 248 -15.76 -12.36 10.10
CA LEU A 248 -16.53 -11.79 9.01
C LEU A 248 -17.28 -12.85 8.18
N PHE A 249 -16.68 -14.02 7.97
CA PHE A 249 -17.08 -14.93 6.89
C PHE A 249 -17.20 -16.41 7.30
N HIS A 250 -17.34 -16.73 8.59
CA HIS A 250 -17.46 -18.12 9.05
C HIS A 250 -18.65 -18.88 8.42
N GLU A 251 -19.76 -18.20 8.11
CA GLU A 251 -20.93 -18.82 7.44
C GLU A 251 -20.76 -18.93 5.91
N GLU A 252 -19.79 -18.23 5.32
CA GLU A 252 -19.55 -18.20 3.87
C GLU A 252 -18.52 -19.24 3.38
N GLY A 253 -17.99 -20.06 4.30
CA GLY A 253 -16.96 -21.05 3.99
C GLY A 253 -15.64 -20.40 3.56
N VAL A 254 -15.10 -19.51 4.40
CA VAL A 254 -13.84 -18.82 4.09
C VAL A 254 -12.67 -19.79 4.01
N ARG A 255 -11.93 -19.74 2.89
CA ARG A 255 -10.74 -20.54 2.63
C ARG A 255 -9.57 -19.63 2.31
N VAL A 256 -8.50 -19.73 3.08
CA VAL A 256 -7.27 -18.95 2.90
C VAL A 256 -6.23 -19.69 2.04
N TYR A 257 -5.36 -18.94 1.39
CA TYR A 257 -4.27 -19.44 0.55
C TYR A 257 -2.90 -19.05 1.09
N GLN A 258 -1.84 -19.37 0.35
CA GLN A 258 -0.48 -18.98 0.68
C GLN A 258 -0.39 -17.47 0.89
N GLN A 259 0.10 -17.07 2.07
CA GLN A 259 0.35 -15.67 2.40
C GLN A 259 1.62 -15.17 1.71
N HIS A 260 1.65 -13.88 1.41
CA HIS A 260 2.83 -13.16 0.94
C HIS A 260 3.35 -12.28 2.07
N THR A 261 4.63 -12.39 2.39
CA THR A 261 5.28 -11.56 3.42
C THR A 261 5.62 -10.20 2.84
N LEU A 262 5.47 -9.16 3.65
CA LEU A 262 5.83 -7.79 3.35
C LEU A 262 7.09 -7.41 4.13
N ALA A 263 7.99 -6.66 3.50
CA ALA A 263 9.22 -6.22 4.14
C ALA A 263 9.55 -4.78 3.74
N ASP A 264 9.97 -3.95 4.69
CA ASP A 264 10.54 -2.64 4.38
C ASP A 264 11.90 -2.82 3.71
N SER A 265 12.00 -2.44 2.44
CA SER A 265 13.27 -2.53 1.71
C SER A 265 13.36 -1.46 0.64
N CYS A 266 14.43 -0.66 0.73
CA CYS A 266 14.71 0.38 -0.25
C CYS A 266 15.89 -0.01 -1.15
N ARG A 267 15.74 0.28 -2.44
CA ARG A 267 16.74 -0.01 -3.47
C ARG A 267 17.81 1.08 -3.62
N CYS A 268 17.83 2.10 -2.77
CA CYS A 268 18.82 3.17 -2.85
C CYS A 268 20.22 2.66 -2.49
N SER A 269 21.24 3.14 -3.20
CA SER A 269 22.63 2.85 -2.91
C SER A 269 23.47 4.09 -3.18
N ARG A 270 24.66 4.15 -2.58
CA ARG A 270 25.61 5.24 -2.83
C ARG A 270 25.92 5.35 -4.32
N GLU A 271 26.08 4.22 -4.99
CA GLU A 271 26.32 4.13 -6.43
C GLU A 271 25.16 4.72 -7.26
N LYS A 272 23.90 4.39 -6.92
CA LYS A 272 22.74 4.96 -7.62
C LYS A 272 22.65 6.47 -7.43
N VAL A 273 22.93 6.96 -6.22
CA VAL A 273 22.95 8.40 -5.95
C VAL A 273 24.08 9.08 -6.72
N ALA A 274 25.28 8.50 -6.73
CA ALA A 274 26.40 8.99 -7.53
C ALA A 274 26.04 9.06 -9.02
N ASN A 275 25.39 8.02 -9.55
CA ASN A 275 24.93 7.97 -10.94
C ASN A 275 23.83 8.99 -11.28
N VAL A 276 23.09 9.49 -10.28
CA VAL A 276 22.16 10.62 -10.48
C VAL A 276 22.96 11.92 -10.55
N LEU A 277 23.88 12.14 -9.62
CA LEU A 277 24.73 13.35 -9.60
C LEU A 277 25.54 13.53 -10.89
N THR A 278 26.01 12.44 -11.50
CA THR A 278 26.75 12.49 -12.79
C THR A 278 25.88 12.87 -13.98
N LYS A 279 24.56 12.73 -13.89
CA LYS A 279 23.61 13.06 -14.97
C LYS A 279 23.00 14.46 -14.83
N MET A 280 23.23 15.12 -13.71
CA MET A 280 22.75 16.47 -13.46
C MET A 280 23.65 17.49 -14.15
N ASP A 281 23.07 18.66 -14.45
CA ASP A 281 23.86 19.75 -15.00
C ASP A 281 24.93 20.20 -13.98
N PRO A 282 26.19 20.47 -14.41
CA PRO A 282 27.25 20.85 -13.49
C PRO A 282 26.93 22.06 -12.61
N GLY A 283 26.13 23.00 -13.12
CA GLY A 283 25.66 24.16 -12.36
C GLY A 283 24.67 23.79 -11.24
N GLU A 284 23.82 22.78 -11.45
CA GLU A 284 22.92 22.26 -10.42
C GLU A 284 23.73 21.57 -9.32
N VAL A 285 24.68 20.71 -9.69
CA VAL A 285 25.56 20.02 -8.74
C VAL A 285 26.35 21.02 -7.90
N GLU A 286 26.87 22.09 -8.49
CA GLU A 286 27.57 23.14 -7.76
C GLU A 286 26.64 23.90 -6.80
N SER A 287 25.39 24.18 -7.20
CA SER A 287 24.40 24.81 -6.33
C SER A 287 23.96 23.94 -5.14
N MET A 288 24.17 22.62 -5.22
CA MET A 288 23.88 21.68 -4.14
C MET A 288 24.99 21.61 -3.09
N LYS A 289 26.16 22.19 -3.34
CA LYS A 289 27.29 22.13 -2.41
C LYS A 289 27.01 22.95 -1.15
N LEU A 290 27.37 22.35 -0.01
CA LEU A 290 27.43 23.02 1.27
C LEU A 290 28.66 23.95 1.34
N SER A 291 28.78 24.72 2.42
CA SER A 291 29.87 25.67 2.61
C SER A 291 31.27 25.05 2.59
N ASP A 292 31.38 23.74 2.84
CA ASP A 292 32.64 22.97 2.81
C ASP A 292 32.87 22.25 1.46
N GLY A 293 32.01 22.47 0.47
CA GLY A 293 32.05 21.84 -0.84
C GLY A 293 31.45 20.44 -0.91
N SER A 294 30.97 19.88 0.22
CA SER A 294 30.31 18.57 0.25
C SER A 294 28.88 18.64 -0.28
N ILE A 295 28.34 17.47 -0.70
CA ILE A 295 26.94 17.31 -1.08
C ILE A 295 26.30 16.24 -0.19
N GLU A 296 25.16 16.57 0.40
CA GLU A 296 24.32 15.63 1.13
C GLU A 296 23.04 15.34 0.33
N VAL A 297 22.79 14.06 0.07
CA VAL A 297 21.58 13.59 -0.62
C VAL A 297 20.81 12.66 0.29
N THR A 298 19.55 13.01 0.55
CA THR A 298 18.65 12.18 1.36
C THR A 298 17.69 11.42 0.46
N CYS A 299 17.63 10.09 0.61
CA CYS A 299 16.66 9.27 -0.12
C CYS A 299 15.24 9.52 0.42
N GLN A 300 14.34 10.03 -0.42
CA GLN A 300 12.95 10.32 -0.02
C GLN A 300 12.17 9.10 0.46
N PHE A 301 12.48 7.88 -0.02
CA PHE A 301 11.80 6.67 0.45
C PHE A 301 12.22 6.26 1.86
N CYS A 302 13.52 6.04 2.07
CA CYS A 302 14.01 5.43 3.32
C CYS A 302 14.68 6.40 4.29
N ASN A 303 14.71 7.70 3.96
CA ASN A 303 15.36 8.76 4.72
C ASN A 303 16.85 8.52 5.01
N ARG A 304 17.52 7.68 4.22
CA ARG A 304 18.98 7.47 4.34
C ARG A 304 19.71 8.64 3.68
N MET A 305 20.63 9.24 4.45
CA MET A 305 21.52 10.31 3.98
C MET A 305 22.80 9.73 3.37
N TYR A 306 23.20 10.28 2.23
CA TYR A 306 24.44 9.96 1.52
C TYR A 306 25.29 11.23 1.42
N HIS A 307 26.47 11.19 2.03
CA HIS A 307 27.42 12.30 2.02
C HIS A 307 28.53 12.09 0.98
N PHE A 308 28.80 13.09 0.16
CA PHE A 308 29.88 13.11 -0.83
C PHE A 308 30.81 14.29 -0.54
N THR A 309 32.09 14.03 -0.29
CA THR A 309 33.09 15.10 -0.11
C THR A 309 33.33 15.83 -1.43
N ASP A 310 33.80 17.07 -1.41
CA ASP A 310 34.15 17.84 -2.62
C ASP A 310 35.07 17.07 -3.59
N ALA A 311 36.06 16.33 -3.06
CA ALA A 311 36.93 15.48 -3.88
C ALA A 311 36.16 14.38 -4.64
N GLN A 312 35.21 13.71 -3.97
CA GLN A 312 34.36 12.68 -4.59
C GLN A 312 33.41 13.28 -5.63
N VAL A 313 32.89 14.49 -5.38
CA VAL A 313 32.07 15.20 -6.36
C VAL A 313 32.91 15.56 -7.60
N GLY A 314 34.15 16.01 -7.41
CA GLY A 314 35.10 16.25 -8.49
C GLY A 314 35.42 15.00 -9.30
N GLU A 315 35.60 13.84 -8.65
CA GLU A 315 35.80 12.56 -9.32
C GLU A 315 34.58 12.15 -10.16
N LEU A 316 33.37 12.37 -9.66
CA LEU A 316 32.14 12.06 -10.40
C LEU A 316 31.99 12.93 -11.64
N ALA A 317 32.27 14.24 -11.54
CA ALA A 317 32.26 15.15 -12.67
C ALA A 317 33.31 14.79 -13.74
N ALA A 318 34.50 14.35 -13.31
CA ALA A 318 35.58 13.95 -14.22
C ALA A 318 35.27 12.65 -14.99
N ASN A 319 34.54 11.71 -14.37
CA ASN A 319 34.17 10.43 -14.99
C ASN A 319 32.89 10.49 -15.84
N ALA A 320 32.17 11.62 -15.81
CA ALA A 320 30.93 11.82 -16.57
C ALA A 320 31.18 12.40 -17.98
N GLY A 321 32.40 12.92 -18.25
CA GLY A 321 32.84 13.42 -19.57
C GLY A 321 33.56 12.37 -20.39
#